data_AF-A0A962Z4M0-F1
#
_entry.id   AF-A0A962Z4M0-F1
#
_cell.length_a   1.000
_cell.length_b   1.000
_cell.length_c   1.000
_cell.angle_alpha   90.00
_cell.angle_beta   90.00
_cell.angle_gamma   90.00
#
_symmetry.space_group_name_H-M   'P 1'
#
loop_
_entity.id
_entity.type
_entity.pdbx_description
1 polymer ?
#
loop_
_entity_poly.entity_id
_entity_poly.type
_entity_poly.pdbx_seq_one_letter_code
_entity_poly.pdbx_strand_id
1 'polypeptide(L)' 'AIDQTQSVVNGEVRLKLYKGNVMVVGRKSASNSLFDESIATFEDDAGAYDQKDAGGFIKLNALRLRVAARRGV' A
#
# COMPACT_ATOMS: atom_id res chain seq x y z
N ALA A 1 21.73 6.12 4.60
CA ALA A 1 20.33 5.65 4.75
C ALA A 1 19.37 6.56 3.99
N ILE A 2 19.29 7.86 4.34
CA ILE A 2 18.41 8.83 3.65
C ILE A 2 18.67 8.82 2.14
N ASP A 3 19.90 9.07 1.70
CA ASP A 3 20.22 9.16 0.26
C ASP A 3 19.86 7.88 -0.51
N GLN A 4 20.08 6.73 0.10
CA GLN A 4 19.74 5.45 -0.52
C GLN A 4 18.23 5.29 -0.72
N THR A 5 17.42 5.70 0.26
CA THR A 5 15.96 5.67 0.11
C THR A 5 15.47 6.62 -0.98
N GLN A 6 16.18 7.71 -1.26
CA GLN A 6 15.77 8.71 -2.26
C GLN A 6 16.03 8.27 -3.71
N SER A 7 16.80 7.20 -3.93
CA SER A 7 17.19 6.73 -5.28
C SER A 7 16.02 6.47 -6.24
N VAL A 8 14.86 6.09 -5.71
CA VAL A 8 13.62 5.83 -6.48
C VAL A 8 12.51 6.85 -6.18
N VAL A 9 12.78 7.87 -5.36
CA VAL A 9 11.78 8.88 -4.97
C VAL A 9 11.75 9.98 -6.02
N ASN A 10 10.89 9.81 -7.01
CA ASN A 10 10.67 10.77 -8.09
C ASN A 10 9.20 10.79 -8.54
N GLY A 11 8.81 11.91 -9.15
CA GLY A 11 7.47 12.12 -9.68
C GLY A 11 6.94 13.52 -9.40
N GLU A 12 5.66 13.72 -9.67
CA GLU A 12 4.96 14.98 -9.45
C GLU A 12 3.83 14.78 -8.44
N VAL A 13 3.74 15.71 -7.48
CA VAL A 13 2.64 15.80 -6.53
C VAL A 13 1.85 17.07 -6.84
N ARG A 14 0.56 16.91 -7.11
CA ARG A 14 -0.35 18.03 -7.36
C ARG A 14 -0.95 18.47 -6.04
N LEU A 15 -0.83 19.76 -5.73
CA LEU A 15 -1.30 20.35 -4.49
C LEU A 15 -2.41 21.38 -4.73
N LYS A 16 -3.33 21.49 -3.78
CA LYS A 16 -4.29 22.58 -3.66
C LYS A 16 -3.98 23.35 -2.38
N LEU A 17 -3.79 24.66 -2.51
CA LEU A 17 -3.52 25.56 -1.39
C LEU A 17 -4.78 26.37 -1.11
N TYR A 18 -5.27 26.35 0.13
CA TYR A 18 -6.49 27.07 0.49
C TYR A 18 -6.49 27.50 1.95
N LYS A 19 -6.59 28.81 2.20
CA LYS A 19 -6.70 29.41 3.54
C LYS A 19 -5.68 28.86 4.55
N GLY A 20 -4.41 28.77 4.14
CA GLY A 20 -3.33 28.24 4.98
C GLY A 20 -3.25 26.70 5.02
N ASN A 21 -4.14 25.98 4.34
CA ASN A 21 -4.09 24.53 4.21
C ASN A 21 -3.39 24.09 2.91
N VAL A 22 -2.76 22.91 2.95
CA VAL A 22 -2.10 22.24 1.83
C VAL A 22 -2.74 20.86 1.65
N MET A 23 -3.32 20.60 0.48
CA MET A 23 -4.00 19.33 0.19
C MET A 23 -3.36 18.64 -1.01
N VAL A 24 -2.99 17.37 -0.87
CA VAL A 24 -2.56 16.54 -1.99
C VAL A 24 -3.78 16.11 -2.78
N VAL A 25 -3.84 16.47 -4.06
CA VAL A 25 -4.96 16.16 -4.95
C VAL A 25 -4.59 15.21 -6.09
N GLY A 26 -3.31 14.87 -6.23
CA GLY A 26 -2.86 13.89 -7.22
C GLY A 26 -1.39 13.57 -7.07
N ARG A 27 -1.02 12.38 -7.54
CA ARG A 27 0.36 11.86 -7.56
C ARG A 27 0.57 11.13 -8.88
N LYS A 28 1.73 11.29 -9.49
CA LYS A 28 2.18 10.45 -10.60
C LYS A 28 3.70 10.28 -10.55
N SER A 29 4.18 9.11 -10.89
CA SER A 29 5.59 8.84 -11.16
C SER A 29 5.68 8.11 -12.49
N ALA A 30 6.51 8.58 -13.40
CA ALA A 30 6.60 8.00 -14.75
C ALA A 30 7.36 6.67 -14.76
N SER A 31 8.28 6.46 -13.82
CA SER A 31 9.23 5.34 -13.87
C SER A 31 9.32 4.53 -12.58
N ASN A 32 8.97 5.08 -11.42
CA ASN A 32 9.15 4.43 -10.12
C ASN A 32 7.84 4.37 -9.32
N SER A 33 6.69 4.39 -10.00
CA SER A 33 5.41 4.11 -9.34
C SER A 33 5.37 2.64 -8.92
N LEU A 34 5.14 2.40 -7.64
CA LEU A 34 4.80 1.07 -7.11
C LEU A 34 3.29 0.84 -7.06
N PHE A 35 2.49 1.82 -7.47
CA PHE A 35 1.06 1.65 -7.67
C PHE A 35 0.82 0.92 -8.98
N ASP A 36 0.08 -0.19 -8.89
CA ASP A 36 -0.38 -1.00 -10.02
C ASP A 36 -1.91 -1.04 -10.00
N GLU A 37 -2.53 -0.48 -11.04
CA GLU A 37 -3.98 -0.39 -11.16
C GLU A 37 -4.63 -1.76 -11.35
N SER A 38 -3.94 -2.72 -11.97
CA SER A 38 -4.47 -4.06 -12.20
C SER A 38 -4.62 -4.86 -10.91
N ILE A 39 -3.76 -4.63 -9.92
CA ILE A 39 -3.84 -5.27 -8.61
C ILE A 39 -4.82 -4.53 -7.68
N ALA A 40 -4.91 -3.20 -7.82
CA ALA A 40 -5.70 -2.36 -6.92
C ALA A 40 -7.19 -2.25 -7.33
N THR A 41 -7.53 -2.63 -8.55
CA THR A 41 -8.90 -2.52 -9.06
C THR A 41 -9.85 -3.54 -8.41
N PHE A 42 -11.14 -3.21 -8.43
CA PHE A 42 -12.23 -4.14 -8.10
C PHE A 42 -12.86 -4.76 -9.36
N GLU A 43 -12.39 -4.37 -10.54
CA GLU A 43 -12.82 -4.95 -11.82
C GLU A 43 -12.14 -6.30 -12.06
N ASP A 44 -12.42 -6.93 -13.22
CA ASP A 44 -11.76 -8.16 -13.63
C ASP A 44 -10.25 -7.88 -13.82
N ASP A 45 -9.46 -8.29 -12.84
CA ASP A 45 -8.02 -8.09 -12.75
C ASP A 45 -7.22 -9.10 -13.58
N ALA A 46 -7.92 -9.92 -14.39
CA ALA A 46 -7.37 -11.02 -15.17
C ALA A 46 -6.53 -12.01 -14.33
N GLY A 47 -6.81 -12.11 -13.02
CA GLY A 47 -6.08 -12.96 -12.08
C GLY A 47 -4.79 -12.35 -11.53
N ALA A 48 -4.62 -11.01 -11.60
CA ALA A 48 -3.50 -10.33 -10.97
C ALA A 48 -3.45 -10.51 -9.44
N TYR A 49 -4.60 -10.75 -8.79
CA TYR A 49 -4.72 -10.99 -7.36
C TYR A 49 -5.65 -12.17 -7.01
N ASP A 50 -5.10 -13.27 -6.46
CA ASP A 50 -5.91 -14.36 -5.91
C ASP A 50 -6.37 -14.06 -4.47
N GLN A 51 -7.65 -13.73 -4.33
CA GLN A 51 -8.27 -13.43 -3.03
C GLN A 51 -8.21 -14.61 -2.04
N LYS A 52 -8.06 -15.86 -2.50
CA LYS A 52 -7.99 -17.04 -1.63
C LYS A 52 -6.73 -17.02 -0.76
N ASP A 53 -5.64 -16.45 -1.25
CA ASP A 53 -4.37 -16.36 -0.53
C ASP A 53 -4.46 -15.48 0.72
N ALA A 54 -5.33 -14.48 0.70
CA ALA A 54 -5.56 -13.59 1.84
C ALA A 54 -5.95 -14.36 3.11
N GLY A 55 -6.77 -15.42 2.96
CA GLY A 55 -7.20 -16.24 4.08
C GLY A 55 -6.04 -16.95 4.79
N GLY A 56 -5.05 -17.43 4.05
CA GLY A 56 -3.84 -18.03 4.60
C GLY A 56 -2.95 -16.98 5.28
N PHE A 57 -2.70 -15.87 4.59
CA PHE A 57 -1.88 -14.76 5.09
C PHE A 57 -2.40 -14.19 6.41
N ILE A 58 -3.72 -13.93 6.50
CA ILE A 58 -4.36 -13.41 7.72
C ILE A 58 -4.17 -14.39 8.88
N LYS A 59 -4.42 -15.69 8.66
CA LYS A 59 -4.30 -16.73 9.70
C LYS A 59 -2.87 -16.84 10.23
N LEU A 60 -1.86 -16.78 9.35
CA LEU A 60 -0.45 -16.89 9.72
C LEU A 60 0.02 -15.64 10.48
N ASN A 61 -0.26 -14.43 9.98
CA ASN A 61 0.11 -13.20 10.68
C ASN A 61 -0.55 -13.08 12.06
N ALA A 62 -1.81 -13.50 12.17
CA ALA A 62 -2.54 -13.50 13.43
C ALA A 62 -2.16 -14.66 14.37
N LEU A 63 -1.33 -15.62 13.94
CA LEU A 63 -1.02 -16.82 14.74
C LEU A 63 -0.45 -16.46 16.11
N ARG A 64 0.54 -15.56 16.16
CA ARG A 64 1.16 -15.14 17.43
C ARG A 64 0.16 -14.50 18.40
N LEU A 65 -0.77 -13.70 17.86
CA LEU A 65 -1.80 -13.03 18.65
C LEU A 65 -2.81 -14.03 19.21
N ARG A 66 -3.24 -15.00 18.38
CA ARG A 66 -4.16 -16.07 18.81
C ARG A 66 -3.53 -16.97 19.87
N VAL A 67 -2.24 -17.25 19.78
CA VAL A 67 -1.50 -18.03 20.80
C VAL A 67 -1.38 -17.25 22.11
N ALA A 68 -1.07 -15.96 22.07
CA ALA A 68 -1.03 -15.11 23.27
C ALA A 68 -2.40 -15.05 23.96
N ALA A 69 -3.47 -14.75 23.21
CA ALA A 69 -4.83 -14.71 23.73
C ALA A 69 -5.27 -16.05 24.36
N ARG A 70 -4.88 -17.20 23.78
CA ARG A 70 -5.14 -18.52 24.36
C ARG A 70 -4.37 -18.80 25.64
N ARG A 71 -3.21 -18.18 25.83
CA ARG A 71 -2.39 -18.31 27.04
C ARG A 71 -2.86 -17.39 28.17
N GLY A 72 -3.81 -16.48 27.93
CA GLY A 72 -4.32 -15.55 28.94
C GLY A 72 -3.30 -14.52 29.42
N VAL A 73 -2.25 -14.26 28.62
CA VAL A 73 -1.25 -13.20 28.82
C VAL A 73 -1.42 -12.08 27.82
#